data_AF-E3NWX9-F1
#
_entry.id   AF-E3NWX9-F1
#
_cell.length_a   1.000
_cell.length_b   1.000
_cell.length_c   1.000
_cell.angle_alpha   90.00
_cell.angle_beta   90.00
_cell.angle_gamma   90.00
#
_symmetry.space_group_name_H-M   'P 1'
#
loop_
_entity.id
_entity.type
_entity.pdbx_description
1 polymer ?
#
loop_
_entity_poly.entity_id
_entity_poly.type
_entity_poly.pdbx_seq_one_letter_code
_entity_poly.pdbx_strand_id
1 'polypeptide(L)'
;MISKRAKAITKQMTFYSKYAIGLETMEIAINETNGLISCIYLMISNERMDGKIEEYENNGFIQRKVYKYSKDPVEEWKQVCKYVLDIFKRQTIDVLGVVLDVFVDQNVAIIDFLKTNVKSVNACNVILHTSSSNPTRYEG
;
A
#
# COMPACT_ATOMS: atom_id res chain seq x y z
N MET A 1 4.40 -38.40 -2.66
CA MET A 1 4.94 -37.86 -3.93
C MET A 1 4.28 -36.51 -4.21
N ILE A 2 5.04 -35.42 -4.23
CA ILE A 2 4.50 -34.06 -4.41
C ILE A 2 4.24 -33.80 -5.89
N SER A 3 3.06 -33.31 -6.26
CA SER A 3 2.69 -33.05 -7.65
C SER A 3 3.54 -31.93 -8.27
N LYS A 4 3.72 -31.94 -9.60
CA LYS A 4 4.42 -30.86 -10.33
C LYS A 4 3.80 -29.49 -10.06
N ARG A 5 2.47 -29.42 -9.96
CA ARG A 5 1.72 -28.20 -9.64
C ARG A 5 2.04 -27.67 -8.25
N ALA A 6 2.08 -28.54 -7.24
CA ALA A 6 2.43 -28.14 -5.88
C ALA A 6 3.86 -27.58 -5.81
N LYS A 7 4.83 -28.20 -6.50
CA LYS A 7 6.20 -27.67 -6.59
C LYS A 7 6.28 -26.28 -7.23
N ALA A 8 5.51 -26.03 -8.30
CA ALA A 8 5.47 -24.73 -8.96
C ALA A 8 4.90 -23.63 -8.04
N ILE A 9 3.81 -23.94 -7.32
CA ILE A 9 3.21 -23.03 -6.34
C ILE A 9 4.19 -22.73 -5.22
N THR A 10 4.84 -23.74 -4.63
CA THR A 10 5.83 -23.54 -3.57
C THR A 10 6.98 -22.63 -4.04
N LYS A 11 7.49 -22.83 -5.26
CA LYS A 11 8.56 -21.98 -5.82
C LYS A 11 8.11 -20.52 -5.98
N GLN A 12 6.88 -20.29 -6.44
CA GLN A 12 6.30 -18.95 -6.54
C GLN A 12 6.15 -18.31 -5.16
N MET A 13 5.61 -19.05 -4.18
CA MET A 13 5.47 -18.55 -2.80
C MET A 13 6.82 -18.18 -2.18
N THR A 14 7.87 -18.99 -2.40
CA THR A 14 9.23 -18.68 -1.95
C THR A 14 9.76 -17.40 -2.58
N PHE A 15 9.51 -17.18 -3.88
CA PHE A 15 9.92 -15.93 -4.54
C PHE A 15 9.18 -14.72 -3.94
N TYR A 16 7.85 -14.79 -3.81
CA TYR A 16 7.03 -13.71 -3.27
C TYR A 16 7.22 -13.44 -1.77
N SER A 17 7.73 -14.42 -1.01
CA SER A 17 8.01 -14.26 0.42
C SER A 17 9.09 -13.21 0.73
N LYS A 18 9.92 -12.87 -0.26
CA LYS A 18 10.94 -11.82 -0.17
C LYS A 18 10.40 -10.40 -0.18
N TYR A 19 9.09 -10.23 -0.35
CA TYR A 19 8.47 -8.91 -0.41
C TYR A 19 7.48 -8.71 0.72
N ALA A 20 7.62 -7.63 1.47
CA ALA A 20 6.61 -7.13 2.38
C ALA A 20 5.58 -6.27 1.61
N ILE A 21 4.30 -6.45 1.93
CA ILE A 21 3.20 -5.70 1.33
C ILE A 21 2.65 -4.71 2.36
N GLY A 22 2.73 -3.43 2.01
CA GLY A 22 2.09 -2.33 2.72
C GLY A 22 0.85 -1.86 1.96
N LEU A 23 -0.27 -1.72 2.66
CA LEU A 23 -1.44 -1.04 2.13
C LEU A 23 -1.63 0.25 2.91
N GLU A 24 -1.67 1.39 2.22
CA GLU A 24 -2.04 2.67 2.82
C GLU A 24 -3.16 3.30 1.99
N THR A 25 -3.93 4.22 2.57
CA THR A 25 -5.02 4.89 1.84
C THR A 25 -4.46 5.55 0.57
N MET A 26 -4.88 5.05 -0.61
CA MET A 26 -4.41 5.44 -1.95
C MET A 26 -2.98 5.02 -2.32
N GLU A 27 -2.33 4.23 -1.47
CA GLU A 27 -0.97 3.78 -1.69
C GLU A 27 -0.86 2.25 -1.53
N ILE A 28 -0.03 1.65 -2.38
CA ILE A 28 0.35 0.24 -2.25
C ILE A 28 1.87 0.18 -2.32
N ALA A 29 2.48 -0.30 -1.24
CA ALA A 29 3.92 -0.46 -1.13
C ALA A 29 4.30 -1.95 -1.25
N ILE A 30 5.27 -2.24 -2.11
CA ILE A 30 5.91 -3.54 -2.25
C ILE A 30 7.38 -3.33 -1.91
N ASN A 31 7.78 -3.80 -0.73
CA ASN A 31 9.12 -3.60 -0.20
C ASN A 31 9.86 -4.92 -0.24
N GLU A 32 11.11 -4.96 -0.69
CA GLU A 32 11.95 -6.13 -0.45
C GLU A 32 12.21 -6.29 1.06
N THR A 33 12.23 -7.51 1.57
CA THR A 33 12.38 -7.80 3.02
C THR A 33 13.73 -7.37 3.59
N ASN A 34 14.74 -7.11 2.75
CA ASN A 34 16.01 -6.51 3.16
C ASN A 34 15.91 -4.98 3.38
N GLY A 35 14.76 -4.37 3.06
CA GLY A 35 14.50 -2.95 3.19
C GLY A 35 15.20 -2.05 2.17
N LEU A 36 15.88 -2.62 1.15
CA LEU A 36 16.69 -1.84 0.20
C LEU A 36 15.92 -1.40 -1.03
N ILE A 37 14.83 -2.07 -1.39
CA ILE A 37 14.03 -1.73 -2.56
C ILE A 37 12.58 -1.53 -2.15
N SER A 38 12.01 -0.40 -2.53
CA SER A 38 10.62 -0.05 -2.31
C SER A 38 9.98 0.39 -3.62
N CYS A 39 8.92 -0.31 -4.03
CA CYS A 39 8.07 0.10 -5.15
C CYS A 39 6.73 0.57 -4.57
N ILE A 40 6.38 1.82 -4.84
CA ILE A 40 5.19 2.45 -4.31
C ILE A 40 4.29 2.85 -5.47
N TYR A 41 3.06 2.38 -5.45
CA TYR A 41 2.01 2.76 -6.38
C TYR A 41 1.06 3.72 -5.69
N LEU A 42 0.97 4.97 -6.17
CA LEU A 42 0.14 6.01 -5.58
C LEU A 42 -1.00 6.38 -6.52
N MET A 43 -2.22 6.35 -5.99
CA MET A 43 -3.40 6.89 -6.64
C MET A 43 -3.60 8.35 -6.24
N ILE A 44 -3.79 9.20 -7.23
CA ILE A 44 -3.85 10.65 -7.05
C ILE A 44 -4.97 11.25 -7.88
N SER A 45 -5.46 12.41 -7.46
CA SER A 45 -6.47 13.19 -8.20
C SER A 45 -5.85 14.17 -9.21
N ASN A 46 -4.52 14.28 -9.27
CA ASN A 46 -3.82 15.17 -10.21
C ASN A 46 -3.48 14.43 -11.51
N GLU A 47 -4.30 14.65 -12.54
CA GLU A 47 -4.17 14.04 -13.87
C GLU A 47 -2.80 14.30 -14.53
N ARG A 48 -2.17 15.45 -14.26
CA ARG A 48 -0.87 15.80 -14.86
C ARG A 48 0.28 14.89 -14.43
N MET A 49 0.08 14.16 -13.34
CA MET A 49 1.08 13.26 -12.78
C MET A 49 0.82 11.80 -13.18
N ASP A 50 -0.23 11.52 -13.97
CA ASP A 50 -0.53 10.14 -14.41
C ASP A 50 0.65 9.54 -15.18
N GLY A 51 1.03 8.32 -14.81
CA GLY A 51 2.14 7.59 -15.41
C GLY A 51 3.52 8.15 -15.06
N LYS A 52 3.62 9.22 -14.27
CA LYS A 52 4.91 9.72 -13.81
C LYS A 52 5.58 8.66 -12.94
N ILE A 53 6.87 8.47 -13.15
CA ILE A 53 7.71 7.62 -12.33
C ILE A 53 8.77 8.51 -11.69
N GLU A 54 8.89 8.45 -10.38
CA GLU A 54 9.97 9.08 -9.63
C GLU A 54 10.83 8.01 -8.98
N GLU A 55 12.14 8.20 -9.03
CA GLU A 55 13.09 7.33 -8.37
C GLU A 55 13.94 8.15 -7.40
N TYR A 56 14.08 7.64 -6.20
CA TYR A 56 14.93 8.17 -5.15
C TYR A 56 15.91 7.09 -4.74
N GLU A 57 17.21 7.42 -4.80
CA GLU A 57 18.28 6.55 -4.33
C GLU A 57 19.06 7.25 -3.22
N ASN A 58 19.26 6.58 -2.10
CA ASN A 58 20.09 7.07 -1.01
C ASN A 58 20.71 5.91 -0.22
N ASN A 59 22.03 5.89 -0.09
CA ASN A 59 22.77 4.86 0.66
C ASN A 59 22.37 3.41 0.30
N GLY A 60 22.14 3.13 -0.99
CA GLY A 60 21.74 1.81 -1.49
C GLY A 60 20.25 1.46 -1.27
N PHE A 61 19.47 2.34 -0.64
CA PHE A 61 18.02 2.29 -0.67
C PHE A 61 17.49 2.90 -1.97
N ILE A 62 16.67 2.15 -2.69
CA ILE A 62 16.01 2.58 -3.93
C ILE A 62 14.50 2.60 -3.68
N GLN A 63 13.89 3.76 -3.86
CA GLN A 63 12.45 3.92 -3.85
C GLN A 63 11.98 4.36 -5.22
N ARG A 64 11.03 3.62 -5.79
CA ARG A 64 10.36 3.99 -7.04
C ARG A 64 8.89 4.25 -6.79
N LYS A 65 8.45 5.47 -7.08
CA LYS A 65 7.04 5.86 -7.02
C LYS A 65 6.45 5.88 -8.42
N VAL A 66 5.30 5.24 -8.58
CA VAL A 66 4.50 5.28 -9.81
C VAL A 66 3.19 5.97 -9.47
N TYR A 67 2.94 7.08 -10.15
CA TYR A 67 1.73 7.87 -9.95
C TYR A 67 0.66 7.44 -10.95
N LYS A 68 -0.54 7.20 -10.44
CA LYS A 68 -1.71 6.88 -11.24
C LYS A 68 -2.82 7.88 -10.93
N TYR A 69 -3.28 8.58 -11.96
CA TYR A 69 -4.49 9.36 -11.86
C TYR A 69 -5.71 8.46 -11.79
N SER A 70 -6.62 8.78 -10.88
CA SER A 70 -7.93 8.17 -10.80
C SER A 70 -9.01 9.21 -10.47
N LYS A 71 -10.18 9.04 -11.10
CA LYS A 71 -11.40 9.79 -10.78
C LYS A 71 -12.14 9.22 -9.57
N ASP A 72 -11.91 7.93 -9.28
CA ASP A 72 -12.47 7.22 -8.14
C ASP A 72 -11.35 6.42 -7.45
N PRO A 73 -10.46 7.13 -6.75
CA PRO A 73 -9.19 6.55 -6.30
C PRO A 73 -9.41 5.47 -5.23
N VAL A 74 -10.51 5.52 -4.48
CA VAL A 74 -10.82 4.50 -3.47
C VAL A 74 -11.25 3.19 -4.12
N GLU A 75 -12.15 3.21 -5.09
CA GLU A 75 -12.60 1.98 -5.75
C GLU A 75 -11.50 1.36 -6.61
N GLU A 76 -10.73 2.17 -7.33
CA GLU A 76 -9.56 1.67 -8.05
C GLU A 76 -8.53 1.08 -7.07
N TRP A 77 -8.26 1.73 -5.94
CA TRP A 77 -7.31 1.24 -4.94
C TRP A 77 -7.73 -0.12 -4.40
N LYS A 78 -9.02 -0.32 -4.11
CA LYS A 78 -9.58 -1.62 -3.70
C LYS A 78 -9.35 -2.71 -4.76
N GLN A 79 -9.49 -2.37 -6.05
CA GLN A 79 -9.25 -3.32 -7.14
C GLN A 79 -7.77 -3.71 -7.23
N VAL A 80 -6.85 -2.74 -7.18
CA VAL A 80 -5.41 -3.03 -7.25
C VAL A 80 -4.95 -3.81 -6.01
N CYS A 81 -5.48 -3.51 -4.83
CA CYS A 81 -5.23 -4.29 -3.62
C CYS A 81 -5.57 -5.77 -3.81
N LYS A 82 -6.74 -6.10 -4.38
CA LYS A 82 -7.12 -7.49 -4.69
C LYS A 82 -6.14 -8.16 -5.64
N TYR A 83 -5.72 -7.45 -6.69
CA TYR A 83 -4.79 -7.98 -7.67
C TYR A 83 -3.41 -8.27 -7.05
N VAL A 84 -2.89 -7.35 -6.25
CA VAL A 84 -1.62 -7.53 -5.53
C VAL A 84 -1.70 -8.69 -4.55
N LEU A 85 -2.75 -8.77 -3.73
CA LEU A 85 -2.94 -9.89 -2.81
C LEU A 85 -3.02 -11.24 -3.55
N ASP A 86 -3.68 -11.28 -4.71
CA ASP A 86 -3.77 -12.51 -5.50
C ASP A 86 -2.43 -12.91 -6.15
N ILE A 87 -1.67 -11.97 -6.72
CA ILE A 87 -0.35 -12.26 -7.31
C ILE A 87 0.58 -12.86 -6.27
N PHE A 88 0.69 -12.20 -5.11
CA PHE A 88 1.60 -12.62 -4.06
C PHE A 88 1.02 -13.76 -3.21
N LYS A 89 -0.21 -14.21 -3.52
CA LYS A 89 -0.97 -15.24 -2.79
C LYS A 89 -0.99 -14.96 -1.29
N ARG A 90 -1.16 -13.69 -0.92
CA ARG A 90 -1.16 -13.22 0.47
C ARG A 90 -2.58 -13.06 1.00
N GLN A 91 -2.75 -13.48 2.24
CA GLN A 91 -3.94 -13.21 3.05
C GLN A 91 -3.61 -12.37 4.29
N THR A 92 -2.31 -12.16 4.55
CA THR A 92 -1.77 -11.31 5.61
C THR A 92 -0.94 -10.23 4.95
N ILE A 93 -1.10 -8.99 5.41
CA ILE A 93 -0.28 -7.85 4.99
C ILE A 93 0.66 -7.45 6.12
N ASP A 94 1.79 -6.87 5.75
CA ASP A 94 2.85 -6.56 6.69
C ASP A 94 2.59 -5.22 7.38
N VAL A 95 2.11 -4.22 6.64
CA VAL A 95 1.79 -2.90 7.17
C VAL A 95 0.44 -2.42 6.63
N LEU A 96 -0.39 -1.86 7.50
CA LEU A 96 -1.58 -1.11 7.14
C LEU A 96 -1.46 0.34 7.62
N GLY A 97 -1.53 1.30 6.70
CA GLY A 97 -1.74 2.72 6.98
C GLY A 97 -3.20 3.09 6.69
N VAL A 98 -3.87 3.77 7.60
CA VAL A 98 -5.21 4.30 7.34
C VAL A 98 -5.23 5.80 7.62
N VAL A 99 -5.51 6.57 6.59
CA VAL A 99 -5.73 8.02 6.70
C VAL A 99 -7.23 8.26 6.85
N LEU A 100 -7.66 8.63 8.06
CA LEU A 100 -9.09 8.70 8.39
C LEU A 100 -9.77 10.02 8.01
N ASP A 101 -9.01 11.08 7.75
CA ASP A 101 -9.55 12.43 7.55
C ASP A 101 -9.61 12.88 6.09
N VAL A 102 -9.05 12.09 5.16
CA VAL A 102 -9.08 12.42 3.72
C VAL A 102 -10.34 11.89 3.03
N PHE A 103 -10.78 10.68 3.37
CA PHE A 103 -11.94 10.02 2.75
C PHE A 103 -12.99 9.64 3.80
N VAL A 104 -13.36 10.59 4.66
CA VAL A 104 -14.25 10.38 5.82
C VAL A 104 -15.52 9.60 5.45
N ASP A 105 -16.18 10.00 4.36
CA ASP A 105 -17.42 9.37 3.89
C ASP A 105 -17.23 7.93 3.38
N GLN A 106 -16.00 7.56 3.03
CA GLN A 106 -15.67 6.24 2.48
C GLN A 106 -14.90 5.36 3.47
N ASN A 107 -14.55 5.85 4.66
CA ASN A 107 -13.80 5.11 5.68
C ASN A 107 -14.45 3.77 6.03
N VAL A 108 -15.77 3.75 6.20
CA VAL A 108 -16.53 2.52 6.48
C VAL A 108 -16.33 1.51 5.34
N ALA A 109 -16.45 1.95 4.09
CA ALA A 109 -16.28 1.09 2.92
C ALA A 109 -14.83 0.58 2.76
N ILE A 110 -13.83 1.38 3.14
CA ILE A 110 -12.41 0.97 3.14
C ILE A 110 -12.17 -0.09 4.23
N ILE A 111 -12.67 0.14 5.44
CA ILE A 111 -12.53 -0.79 6.56
C ILE A 111 -13.21 -2.13 6.25
N ASP A 112 -14.44 -2.10 5.71
CA ASP A 112 -15.18 -3.31 5.37
C ASP A 112 -14.52 -4.08 4.23
N PHE A 113 -13.96 -3.38 3.24
CA PHE A 113 -13.12 -3.99 2.23
C PHE A 113 -11.91 -4.71 2.84
N LEU A 114 -11.17 -4.05 3.73
CA LEU A 114 -9.99 -4.62 4.38
C LEU A 114 -10.36 -5.86 5.20
N LYS A 115 -11.42 -5.79 6.02
CA LYS A 115 -11.93 -6.94 6.79
C LYS A 115 -12.30 -8.14 5.92
N THR A 116 -12.81 -7.89 4.72
CA THR A 116 -13.24 -8.96 3.80
C THR A 116 -12.07 -9.60 3.05
N ASN A 117 -11.01 -8.84 2.75
CA ASN A 117 -9.93 -9.30 1.86
C ASN A 117 -8.62 -9.60 2.58
N VAL A 118 -8.43 -9.11 3.81
CA VAL A 118 -7.21 -9.28 4.61
C VAL A 118 -7.56 -10.03 5.89
N LYS A 119 -6.88 -11.15 6.15
CA LYS A 119 -7.09 -11.98 7.36
C LYS A 119 -6.38 -11.42 8.59
N SER A 120 -5.18 -10.89 8.41
CA SER A 120 -4.41 -10.29 9.50
C SER A 120 -3.43 -9.23 8.98
N VAL A 121 -3.03 -8.35 9.88
CA VAL A 121 -2.11 -7.25 9.65
C VAL A 121 -1.03 -7.32 10.72
N ASN A 122 0.26 -7.28 10.33
CA ASN A 122 1.36 -7.36 11.31
C ASN A 122 1.57 -6.04 12.06
N ALA A 123 1.48 -4.90 11.37
CA ALA A 123 1.56 -3.57 11.96
C ALA A 123 0.48 -2.64 11.38
N CYS A 124 -0.14 -1.81 12.22
CA CYS A 124 -1.18 -0.87 11.82
C CYS A 124 -0.88 0.53 12.32
N ASN A 125 -0.94 1.51 11.44
CA ASN A 125 -0.75 2.93 11.71
C ASN A 125 -2.01 3.70 11.32
N VAL A 126 -2.53 4.50 12.25
CA VAL A 126 -3.63 5.42 11.99
C VAL A 126 -3.05 6.82 11.85
N ILE A 127 -3.33 7.47 10.73
CA ILE A 127 -2.80 8.79 10.38
C ILE A 127 -3.95 9.78 10.31
N LEU A 128 -3.74 10.94 10.93
CA LEU A 128 -4.60 12.11 10.81
C LEU A 128 -3.75 13.24 10.23
N HIS A 129 -4.14 13.79 9.09
CA HIS A 129 -3.65 15.08 8.63
C HIS A 129 -4.29 16.20 9.45
N THR A 130 -3.93 16.29 10.74
CA THR A 130 -4.13 17.56 11.43
C THR A 130 -3.35 18.61 10.65
N SER A 131 -4.06 19.56 10.05
CA SER A 131 -3.43 20.78 9.56
C SER A 131 -2.69 21.38 10.75
N SER A 132 -1.36 21.26 10.75
CA SER A 132 -0.51 22.10 11.59
C SER A 132 -0.65 23.51 11.05
N SER A 133 -1.74 24.15 11.47
CA SER A 133 -1.78 25.59 11.66
C SER A 133 -0.57 25.98 12.49
N ASN A 134 0.07 27.08 12.08
CA ASN A 134 1.16 27.73 12.79
C ASN A 134 0.99 27.65 14.32
N PRO A 135 2.06 27.43 15.10
CA PRO A 135 2.00 27.58 16.54
C PRO A 135 1.96 29.08 16.87
N THR A 136 0.81 29.74 16.68
CA THR A 136 0.55 30.98 17.40
C THR A 136 0.28 30.63 18.85
N ARG A 137 1.36 30.79 19.64
CA ARG A 137 1.36 31.17 21.07
C ARG A 137 -0.03 31.41 21.64
N TYR A 138 -0.41 30.56 22.59
CA TYR A 138 -1.25 31.02 23.69
C TYR A 138 -0.31 31.74 24.68
N GLU A 139 -0.34 33.07 24.68
CA GLU A 139 0.09 33.85 25.84
C GLU A 139 -1.11 33.94 26.78
N GLY A 140 -0.87 33.66 28.06
CA GLY A 140 -1.84 33.76 29.14
C GLY A 140 -1.99 35.17 29.70
#